data_AF-A0A085EYM8-F1
#
_entry.id   AF-A0A085EYM8-F1
#
_cell.length_a   1.000
_cell.length_b   1.000
_cell.length_c   1.000
_cell.angle_alpha   90.00
_cell.angle_beta   90.00
_cell.angle_gamma   90.00
#
_symmetry.space_group_name_H-M   'P 1'
#
loop_
_entity.id
_entity.type
_entity.pdbx_description
1 polymer ?
#
loop_
_entity_poly.entity_id
_entity_poly.type
_entity_poly.pdbx_seq_one_letter_code
_entity_poly.pdbx_strand_id
1 'polypeptide(L)'
;MIRRDALLLGLSTALALSLPALALDRALSAEEQQLIANINQHNSAIRSMAGRFLQIDTNGGRTEGTFFLERPDKVRFRYNPPSREEIVSVGRGFYVLNRKDETYYAYPQDTIPLRQFLGDQIDLLSANVVNVTNSDGYISITVVDQTVAGTVQVSLIFDTTTFDLAQWSLVEPSGAELTFSLYDVEKDVQIPRAFFSIPATYKGVDPSTR
;
A
#
# COMPACT_ATOMS: atom_id res chain seq x y z
N MET A 1 -19.04 24.15 68.00
CA MET A 1 -20.00 24.70 67.02
C MET A 1 -19.64 24.08 65.67
N ILE A 2 -20.30 22.99 65.24
CA ILE A 2 -21.39 22.97 64.22
C ILE A 2 -20.89 23.49 62.87
N ARG A 3 -20.98 22.87 61.67
CA ARG A 3 -21.42 21.59 61.07
C ARG A 3 -21.18 21.74 59.54
N ARG A 4 -20.99 20.61 58.81
CA ARG A 4 -21.32 20.37 57.36
C ARG A 4 -20.42 21.10 56.32
N ASP A 5 -19.94 20.51 55.22
CA ASP A 5 -20.58 19.76 54.11
C ASP A 5 -19.61 18.69 53.53
N ALA A 6 -19.98 17.41 53.37
CA ALA A 6 -20.68 16.76 52.24
C ALA A 6 -19.88 16.66 50.91
N LEU A 7 -19.41 15.42 50.64
CA LEU A 7 -19.39 14.66 49.37
C LEU A 7 -19.45 15.40 48.02
N LEU A 8 -18.61 14.97 47.06
CA LEU A 8 -19.09 14.27 45.86
C LEU A 8 -17.95 13.57 45.10
N LEU A 9 -18.14 12.26 44.91
CA LEU A 9 -17.44 11.40 43.97
C LEU A 9 -17.70 11.86 42.53
N GLY A 10 -16.64 12.04 41.75
CA GLY A 10 -16.71 12.15 40.29
C GLY A 10 -15.98 10.99 39.63
N LEU A 11 -16.64 9.84 39.50
CA LEU A 11 -16.18 8.78 38.60
C LEU A 11 -16.36 9.29 37.16
N SER A 12 -15.26 9.65 36.51
CA SER A 12 -15.27 9.90 35.07
C SER A 12 -15.16 8.56 34.35
N THR A 13 -16.30 7.92 34.07
CA THR A 13 -16.35 6.83 33.08
C THR A 13 -16.26 7.45 31.70
N ALA A 14 -15.05 7.52 31.15
CA ALA A 14 -14.88 7.78 29.73
C ALA A 14 -15.45 6.59 28.95
N LEU A 15 -16.47 6.86 28.13
CA LEU A 15 -17.00 5.91 27.14
C LEU A 15 -15.86 5.49 26.21
N ALA A 16 -15.48 4.22 26.25
CA ALA A 16 -14.69 3.63 25.19
C ALA A 16 -15.57 3.54 23.93
N LEU A 17 -15.30 4.40 22.96
CA LEU A 17 -15.82 4.22 21.60
C LEU A 17 -15.16 2.96 21.03
N SER A 18 -15.87 1.85 21.12
CA SER A 18 -15.55 0.65 20.35
C SER A 18 -15.70 0.99 18.87
N LEU A 19 -14.59 1.23 18.18
CA LEU A 19 -14.58 1.20 16.72
C LEU A 19 -15.02 -0.21 16.29
N PRO A 20 -16.00 -0.36 15.39
CA PRO A 20 -16.36 -1.68 14.91
C PRO A 20 -15.14 -2.26 14.19
N ALA A 21 -14.79 -3.49 14.57
CA ALA A 21 -13.86 -4.30 13.81
C ALA A 21 -14.46 -4.48 12.41
N LEU A 22 -13.86 -3.85 11.40
CA LEU A 22 -14.17 -4.13 10.00
C LEU A 22 -13.56 -5.50 9.69
N ALA A 23 -14.26 -6.55 10.12
CA ALA A 23 -14.07 -7.90 9.62
C ALA A 23 -15.15 -8.15 8.56
N LEU A 24 -14.88 -9.05 7.62
CA LEU A 24 -15.91 -9.52 6.70
C LEU A 24 -17.01 -10.19 7.57
N ASP A 25 -18.22 -9.63 7.59
CA ASP A 25 -19.37 -10.12 8.38
C ASP A 25 -19.82 -11.54 7.96
N ARG A 26 -19.20 -12.09 6.92
CA ARG A 26 -19.42 -13.44 6.40
C ARG A 26 -18.10 -14.07 5.98
N ALA A 27 -18.09 -15.39 5.86
CA ALA A 27 -17.01 -16.08 5.17
C ALA A 27 -17.04 -15.76 3.66
N LEU A 28 -15.87 -15.78 3.02
CA LEU A 28 -15.76 -15.74 1.56
C LEU A 28 -16.47 -16.95 0.95
N SER A 29 -17.26 -16.72 -0.10
CA SER A 29 -17.88 -17.79 -0.86
C SER A 29 -16.81 -18.62 -1.60
N ALA A 30 -17.16 -19.83 -2.03
CA ALA A 30 -16.25 -20.66 -2.82
C ALA A 30 -15.85 -19.97 -4.14
N GLU A 31 -16.77 -19.21 -4.74
CA GLU A 31 -16.53 -18.44 -5.96
C GLU A 31 -15.54 -17.30 -5.73
N GLU A 32 -15.68 -16.56 -4.61
CA GLU A 32 -14.75 -15.49 -4.23
C GLU A 32 -13.36 -16.04 -3.93
N GLN A 33 -13.27 -17.16 -3.20
CA GLN A 33 -11.99 -17.80 -2.91
C GLN A 33 -11.30 -18.25 -4.21
N GLN A 34 -12.05 -18.85 -5.14
CA GLN A 34 -11.51 -19.26 -6.43
C GLN A 34 -11.07 -18.05 -7.28
N LEU A 35 -11.84 -16.96 -7.27
CA LEU A 35 -11.48 -15.73 -7.96
C LEU A 35 -10.16 -15.15 -7.42
N ILE A 36 -10.03 -15.05 -6.09
CA ILE A 36 -8.81 -14.56 -5.44
C ILE A 36 -7.63 -15.49 -5.76
N ALA A 37 -7.84 -16.81 -5.75
CA ALA A 37 -6.79 -17.77 -6.11
C ALA A 37 -6.29 -17.58 -7.55
N ASN A 38 -7.20 -17.31 -8.50
CA ASN A 38 -6.82 -17.02 -9.90
C ASN A 38 -6.01 -15.72 -10.00
N ILE A 39 -6.43 -14.66 -9.29
CA ILE A 39 -5.70 -13.38 -9.22
C ILE A 39 -4.30 -13.58 -8.63
N ASN A 40 -4.20 -14.31 -7.53
CA ASN A 40 -2.94 -14.65 -6.87
C ASN A 40 -2.01 -15.38 -7.85
N GLN A 41 -2.49 -16.45 -8.49
CA GLN A 41 -1.71 -17.24 -9.44
C GLN A 41 -1.23 -16.39 -10.63
N HIS A 42 -2.14 -15.62 -11.23
CA HIS A 42 -1.84 -14.78 -12.39
C HIS A 42 -0.77 -13.74 -12.08
N ASN A 43 -0.97 -12.93 -11.04
CA ASN A 43 -0.06 -11.84 -10.72
C ASN A 43 1.29 -12.35 -10.18
N SER A 44 1.33 -13.53 -9.55
CA SER A 44 2.58 -14.18 -9.12
C SER A 44 3.43 -14.69 -10.30
N ALA A 45 2.79 -15.01 -11.43
CA ALA A 45 3.50 -15.44 -12.63
C ALA A 45 4.27 -14.30 -13.31
N ILE A 46 3.87 -13.04 -13.09
CA ILE A 46 4.52 -11.86 -13.66
C ILE A 46 5.87 -11.63 -12.95
N ARG A 47 6.98 -11.98 -13.60
CA ARG A 47 8.31 -11.89 -12.99
C ARG A 47 8.96 -10.53 -13.14
N SER A 48 8.71 -9.83 -14.24
CA SER A 48 9.12 -8.45 -14.41
C SER A 48 8.04 -7.65 -15.12
N MET A 49 7.98 -6.37 -14.81
CA MET A 49 7.16 -5.42 -15.57
C MET A 49 7.69 -3.99 -15.43
N ALA A 50 7.40 -3.18 -16.43
CA ALA A 50 7.63 -1.74 -16.41
C ALA A 50 6.42 -1.03 -16.98
N GLY A 51 6.24 0.23 -16.61
CA GLY A 51 5.15 1.04 -17.15
C GLY A 51 5.09 2.39 -16.49
N ARG A 52 3.91 2.99 -16.55
CA ARG A 52 3.64 4.30 -15.96
C ARG A 52 2.69 4.18 -14.79
N PHE A 53 2.76 5.15 -13.90
CA PHE A 53 1.81 5.26 -12.80
C PHE A 53 1.28 6.69 -12.69
N LEU A 54 0.06 6.80 -12.17
CA LEU A 54 -0.58 8.03 -11.75
C LEU A 54 -0.96 7.87 -10.28
N GLN A 55 -0.45 8.75 -9.43
CA GLN A 55 -0.85 8.90 -8.05
C GLN A 55 -1.82 10.06 -7.93
N ILE A 56 -2.91 9.86 -7.18
CA ILE A 56 -3.86 10.89 -6.77
C ILE A 56 -3.86 10.94 -5.25
N ASP A 57 -3.64 12.12 -4.68
CA ASP A 57 -3.74 12.33 -3.23
C ASP A 57 -5.14 12.76 -2.77
N THR A 58 -5.32 12.87 -1.46
CA THR A 58 -6.60 13.21 -0.83
C THR A 58 -7.14 14.58 -1.26
N ASN A 59 -6.27 15.49 -1.69
CA ASN A 59 -6.65 16.82 -2.19
C ASN A 59 -6.88 16.82 -3.72
N GLY A 60 -6.81 15.66 -4.37
CA GLY A 60 -6.88 15.51 -5.82
C GLY A 60 -5.59 15.87 -6.55
N GLY A 61 -4.48 16.06 -5.82
CA GLY A 61 -3.16 16.31 -6.40
C GLY A 61 -2.70 15.12 -7.22
N ARG A 62 -2.27 15.38 -8.46
CA ARG A 62 -1.87 14.36 -9.43
C ARG A 62 -0.37 14.33 -9.60
N THR A 63 0.23 13.17 -9.37
CA THR A 63 1.67 12.97 -9.60
C THR A 63 1.88 11.73 -10.45
N GLU A 64 2.68 11.85 -11.51
CA GLU A 64 2.94 10.74 -12.43
C GLU A 64 4.40 10.31 -12.38
N GLY A 65 4.65 9.12 -12.91
CA GLY A 65 6.00 8.63 -13.09
C GLY A 65 6.07 7.33 -13.86
N THR A 66 7.23 6.70 -13.78
CA THR A 66 7.50 5.38 -14.35
C THR A 66 7.80 4.41 -13.23
N PHE A 67 7.32 3.17 -13.34
CA PHE A 67 7.66 2.12 -12.41
C PHE A 67 8.37 0.96 -13.10
N PHE A 68 9.15 0.24 -12.29
CA PHE A 68 9.88 -0.97 -12.65
C PHE A 68 9.69 -1.95 -11.54
N LEU A 69 9.36 -3.20 -11.86
CA LEU A 69 9.17 -4.26 -10.89
C LEU A 69 9.88 -5.51 -11.38
N GLU A 70 10.60 -6.16 -10.47
CA GLU A 70 11.19 -7.48 -10.68
C GLU A 70 10.98 -8.30 -9.41
N ARG A 71 10.26 -9.41 -9.54
CA ARG A 71 10.01 -10.29 -8.40
C ARG A 71 11.22 -11.18 -8.11
N PRO A 72 11.48 -11.51 -6.84
CA PRO A 72 10.79 -10.99 -5.65
C PRO A 72 11.36 -9.65 -5.15
N ASP A 73 10.50 -8.87 -4.51
CA ASP A 73 10.79 -7.72 -3.63
C ASP A 73 11.55 -6.54 -4.25
N LYS A 74 11.76 -6.48 -5.57
CA LYS A 74 12.38 -5.33 -6.23
C LYS A 74 11.35 -4.49 -6.94
N VAL A 75 11.33 -3.21 -6.58
CA VAL A 75 10.49 -2.22 -7.25
C VAL A 75 11.20 -0.88 -7.28
N ARG A 76 10.95 -0.08 -8.31
CA ARG A 76 11.34 1.33 -8.36
C ARG A 76 10.20 2.14 -8.94
N PHE A 77 9.68 3.09 -8.18
CA PHE A 77 8.81 4.15 -8.67
C PHE A 77 9.64 5.42 -8.81
N ARG A 78 9.62 6.03 -9.99
CA ARG A 78 10.36 7.23 -10.29
C ARG A 78 9.38 8.32 -10.72
N TYR A 79 9.27 9.35 -9.90
CA TYR A 79 8.38 10.47 -10.19
C TYR A 79 8.93 11.35 -11.33
N ASN A 80 8.01 11.90 -12.11
CA ASN A 80 8.31 12.84 -13.19
C ASN A 80 8.64 14.23 -12.63
N PRO A 81 9.37 15.08 -13.40
CA PRO A 81 9.57 16.48 -13.03
C PRO A 81 8.24 17.20 -12.75
N PRO A 82 8.22 18.17 -11.82
CA PRO A 82 9.37 18.73 -11.11
C PRO A 82 9.89 17.89 -9.95
N SER A 83 9.17 16.83 -9.55
CA SER A 83 9.62 15.94 -8.49
C SER A 83 10.92 15.22 -8.87
N ARG A 84 11.81 15.10 -7.90
CA ARG A 84 13.06 14.35 -8.01
C ARG A 84 13.08 13.12 -7.13
N GLU A 85 11.92 12.77 -6.58
CA GLU A 85 11.78 11.65 -5.67
C GLU A 85 11.68 10.32 -6.43
N GLU A 86 12.19 9.28 -5.79
CA GLU A 86 12.05 7.90 -6.22
C GLU A 86 11.83 7.01 -5.01
N ILE A 87 10.97 6.00 -5.14
CA ILE A 87 10.79 4.96 -4.13
C ILE A 87 11.43 3.71 -4.68
N VAL A 88 12.35 3.10 -3.96
CA VAL A 88 13.03 1.87 -4.38
C VAL A 88 12.97 0.81 -3.29
N SER A 89 12.62 -0.42 -3.66
CA SER A 89 12.88 -1.61 -2.86
C SER A 89 13.96 -2.45 -3.51
N VAL A 90 14.91 -2.90 -2.70
CA VAL A 90 16.06 -3.72 -3.12
C VAL A 90 16.03 -5.11 -2.46
N GLY A 91 14.85 -5.60 -2.08
CA GLY A 91 14.67 -6.89 -1.41
C GLY A 91 14.83 -6.89 0.11
N ARG A 92 15.46 -5.85 0.67
CA ARG A 92 15.73 -5.74 2.13
C ARG A 92 14.94 -4.63 2.82
N GLY A 93 14.09 -3.94 2.08
CA GLY A 93 13.32 -2.79 2.54
C GLY A 93 13.15 -1.75 1.45
N PHE A 94 12.39 -0.72 1.79
CA PHE A 94 12.08 0.39 0.91
C PHE A 94 12.83 1.65 1.33
N TYR A 95 13.20 2.41 0.33
CA TYR A 95 13.96 3.64 0.48
C TYR A 95 13.34 4.72 -0.39
N VAL A 96 13.23 5.91 0.17
CA VAL A 96 12.86 7.10 -0.59
C VAL A 96 14.14 7.86 -0.90
N LEU A 97 14.37 8.11 -2.18
CA LEU A 97 15.55 8.76 -2.72
C LEU A 97 15.15 10.15 -3.23
N ASN A 98 16.02 11.13 -3.02
CA ASN A 98 15.92 12.43 -3.66
C ASN A 98 17.11 12.61 -4.61
N ARG A 99 16.85 12.63 -5.92
CA ARG A 99 17.90 12.78 -6.95
C ARG A 99 18.55 14.16 -6.98
N LYS A 100 17.89 15.19 -6.44
CA LYS A 100 18.45 16.55 -6.40
C LYS A 100 19.57 16.62 -5.38
N ASP A 101 19.27 16.10 -4.19
CA ASP A 101 20.12 16.27 -3.02
C ASP A 101 21.04 15.05 -2.82
N GLU A 102 20.87 14.01 -3.65
CA GLU A 102 21.55 12.72 -3.54
C GLU A 102 21.43 12.15 -2.13
N THR A 103 20.21 12.14 -1.60
CA THR A 103 19.91 11.60 -0.27
C THR A 103 18.95 10.44 -0.35
N TYR A 104 18.98 9.58 0.65
CA TYR A 104 17.98 8.54 0.84
C TYR A 104 17.66 8.35 2.31
N TYR A 105 16.47 7.86 2.60
CA TYR A 105 16.12 7.36 3.93
C TYR A 105 15.37 6.04 3.82
N ALA A 106 15.51 5.20 4.84
CA ALA A 106 14.74 3.96 4.94
C ALA A 106 13.33 4.31 5.38
N TYR A 107 12.33 3.80 4.65
CA TYR A 107 10.94 3.92 5.05
C TYR A 107 10.56 2.69 5.91
N PRO A 108 9.88 2.87 7.06
CA PRO A 108 9.44 1.76 7.89
C PRO A 108 8.62 0.76 7.06
N GLN A 109 8.99 -0.52 7.13
CA GLN A 109 8.39 -1.55 6.26
C GLN A 109 6.91 -1.80 6.58
N ASP A 110 6.54 -1.65 7.85
CA ASP A 110 5.17 -1.87 8.36
C ASP A 110 4.17 -0.81 7.87
N THR A 111 4.64 0.19 7.11
CA THR A 111 3.83 1.31 6.61
C THR A 111 3.66 1.24 5.09
N ILE A 112 4.09 0.16 4.42
CA ILE A 112 3.99 0.04 2.95
C ILE A 112 2.94 -0.99 2.56
N PRO A 113 1.73 -0.53 2.16
CA PRO A 113 0.58 -1.41 2.00
C PRO A 113 0.69 -2.38 0.81
N LEU A 114 1.55 -2.08 -0.16
CA LEU A 114 1.73 -2.89 -1.37
C LEU A 114 2.80 -3.98 -1.20
N ARG A 115 3.45 -4.13 -0.04
CA ARG A 115 4.53 -5.12 0.15
C ARG A 115 4.07 -6.55 -0.18
N GLN A 116 2.85 -6.91 0.21
CA GLN A 116 2.25 -8.22 -0.07
C GLN A 116 2.15 -8.53 -1.58
N PHE A 117 2.16 -7.52 -2.46
CA PHE A 117 2.13 -7.69 -3.92
C PHE A 117 3.51 -7.80 -4.58
N LEU A 118 4.58 -7.52 -3.83
CA LEU A 118 5.95 -7.56 -4.34
C LEU A 118 6.66 -8.88 -4.03
N GLY A 119 6.10 -9.72 -3.16
CA GLY A 119 6.68 -11.02 -2.81
C GLY A 119 6.82 -11.95 -4.02
N ASP A 120 7.51 -13.08 -3.81
CA ASP A 120 7.64 -14.10 -4.86
C ASP A 120 6.27 -14.67 -5.28
N GLN A 121 5.42 -14.92 -4.29
CA GLN A 121 4.04 -15.33 -4.45
C GLN A 121 3.13 -14.31 -3.77
N ILE A 122 2.02 -13.98 -4.41
CA ILE A 122 0.96 -13.13 -3.88
C ILE A 122 -0.07 -14.04 -3.24
N ASP A 123 -0.42 -13.76 -1.99
CA ASP A 123 -1.45 -14.51 -1.26
C ASP A 123 -2.41 -13.57 -0.54
N LEU A 124 -3.42 -13.10 -1.27
CA LEU A 124 -4.48 -12.27 -0.69
C LEU A 124 -5.41 -13.01 0.26
N LEU A 125 -5.44 -14.35 0.24
CA LEU A 125 -6.29 -15.13 1.16
C LEU A 125 -5.68 -15.18 2.56
N SER A 126 -4.37 -14.96 2.68
CA SER A 126 -3.69 -14.78 3.97
C SER A 126 -3.95 -13.42 4.62
N ALA A 127 -4.44 -12.44 3.84
CA ALA A 127 -4.78 -11.12 4.34
C ALA A 127 -6.18 -11.10 4.95
N ASN A 128 -6.45 -10.09 5.79
CA ASN A 128 -7.80 -9.84 6.28
C ASN A 128 -8.62 -9.15 5.18
N VAL A 129 -9.15 -9.95 4.25
CA VAL A 129 -10.10 -9.51 3.23
C VAL A 129 -11.39 -9.09 3.92
N VAL A 130 -11.87 -7.87 3.64
CA VAL A 130 -13.11 -7.32 4.20
C VAL A 130 -14.18 -7.05 3.14
N ASN A 131 -13.81 -7.04 1.86
CA ASN A 131 -14.75 -6.91 0.77
C ASN A 131 -14.21 -7.53 -0.53
N VAL A 132 -15.09 -8.16 -1.29
CA VAL A 132 -14.84 -8.63 -2.66
C VAL A 132 -16.01 -8.18 -3.52
N THR A 133 -15.72 -7.40 -4.54
CA THR A 133 -16.69 -6.95 -5.54
C THR A 133 -16.25 -7.49 -6.90
N ASN A 134 -17.15 -8.17 -7.59
CA ASN A 134 -16.96 -8.57 -8.97
C ASN A 134 -18.10 -7.97 -9.80
N SER A 135 -17.76 -6.96 -10.60
CA SER A 135 -18.70 -6.23 -11.46
C SER A 135 -18.21 -6.31 -12.92
N ASP A 136 -19.10 -6.04 -13.88
CA ASP A 136 -18.77 -6.13 -15.32
C ASP A 136 -17.54 -5.29 -15.75
N GLY A 137 -17.21 -4.23 -15.00
CA GLY A 137 -16.09 -3.34 -15.32
C GLY A 137 -14.81 -3.53 -14.49
N TYR A 138 -14.86 -4.19 -13.33
CA TYR A 138 -13.70 -4.37 -12.46
C TYR A 138 -13.93 -5.42 -11.39
N ILE A 139 -12.83 -6.03 -10.93
CA ILE A 139 -12.79 -6.80 -9.69
C ILE A 139 -12.13 -5.93 -8.62
N SER A 140 -12.75 -5.79 -7.45
CA SER A 140 -12.17 -5.09 -6.30
C SER A 140 -12.01 -6.05 -5.14
N ILE A 141 -10.82 -6.09 -4.55
CA ILE A 141 -10.55 -6.78 -3.30
C ILE A 141 -10.08 -5.75 -2.29
N THR A 142 -10.79 -5.62 -1.18
CA THR A 142 -10.39 -4.74 -0.07
C THR A 142 -9.86 -5.58 1.07
N VAL A 143 -8.65 -5.24 1.52
CA VAL A 143 -8.00 -5.83 2.69
C VAL A 143 -7.76 -4.76 3.74
N VAL A 144 -7.74 -5.17 5.01
CA VAL A 144 -7.50 -4.29 6.15
C VAL A 144 -6.34 -4.83 6.97
N ASP A 145 -5.45 -3.94 7.41
CA ASP A 145 -4.36 -4.28 8.32
C ASP A 145 -4.39 -3.40 9.57
N GLN A 146 -4.00 -3.98 10.71
CA GLN A 146 -3.88 -3.26 11.98
C GLN A 146 -2.42 -2.92 12.25
N THR A 147 -2.09 -1.64 12.09
CA THR A 147 -0.75 -1.12 12.39
C THR A 147 -0.72 -0.47 13.77
N VAL A 148 0.48 -0.17 14.27
CA VAL A 148 0.66 0.61 15.52
C VAL A 148 0.01 2.00 15.43
N ALA A 149 -0.05 2.58 14.22
CA ALA A 149 -0.65 3.89 13.97
C ALA A 149 -2.19 3.84 13.83
N GLY A 150 -2.77 2.63 13.70
CA GLY A 150 -4.21 2.42 13.52
C GLY A 150 -4.53 1.50 12.34
N THR A 151 -5.81 1.49 11.98
CA THR A 151 -6.33 0.63 10.89
C THR A 151 -6.03 1.24 9.53
N VAL A 152 -5.42 0.45 8.66
CA VAL A 152 -5.12 0.80 7.27
C VAL A 152 -5.99 -0.04 6.35
N GLN A 153 -6.62 0.57 5.35
CA GLN A 153 -7.42 -0.13 4.35
C GLN A 153 -6.75 -0.02 2.98
N VAL A 154 -6.66 -1.15 2.27
CA VAL A 154 -6.13 -1.21 0.91
C VAL A 154 -7.19 -1.79 0.00
N SER A 155 -7.59 -1.05 -1.04
CA SER A 155 -8.50 -1.56 -2.07
C SER A 155 -7.73 -1.77 -3.36
N LEU A 156 -7.83 -2.96 -3.93
CA LEU A 156 -7.08 -3.41 -5.09
C LEU A 156 -8.05 -3.64 -6.23
N ILE A 157 -7.80 -3.02 -7.37
CA ILE A 157 -8.64 -3.09 -8.55
C ILE A 157 -7.91 -3.87 -9.63
N PHE A 158 -8.56 -4.92 -10.10
CA PHE A 158 -8.06 -5.82 -11.14
C PHE A 158 -8.95 -5.75 -12.38
N ASP A 159 -8.31 -5.93 -13.54
CA ASP A 159 -9.01 -6.12 -14.80
C ASP A 159 -9.81 -7.43 -14.78
N THR A 160 -11.06 -7.40 -15.24
CA THR A 160 -11.97 -8.57 -15.23
C THR A 160 -11.59 -9.64 -16.23
N THR A 161 -10.84 -9.30 -17.26
CA THR A 161 -10.44 -10.19 -18.35
C THR A 161 -9.04 -10.75 -18.12
N THR A 162 -8.09 -9.90 -17.73
CA THR A 162 -6.68 -10.30 -17.58
C THR A 162 -6.27 -10.61 -16.15
N PHE A 163 -7.04 -10.21 -15.14
CA PHE A 163 -6.66 -10.23 -13.72
C PHE A 163 -5.44 -9.38 -13.35
N ASP A 164 -4.97 -8.50 -14.24
CA ASP A 164 -3.88 -7.60 -13.93
C ASP A 164 -4.30 -6.57 -12.88
N LEU A 165 -3.40 -6.31 -11.92
CA LEU A 165 -3.56 -5.17 -11.01
C LEU A 165 -3.51 -3.86 -11.81
N ALA A 166 -4.64 -3.17 -11.88
CA ALA A 166 -4.78 -1.90 -12.59
C ALA A 166 -4.61 -0.70 -11.64
N GLN A 167 -5.07 -0.82 -10.40
CA GLN A 167 -5.05 0.28 -9.44
C GLN A 167 -5.06 -0.25 -8.01
N TRP A 168 -4.50 0.53 -7.09
CA TRP A 168 -4.79 0.36 -5.67
C TRP A 168 -5.06 1.71 -5.01
N SER A 169 -5.88 1.71 -3.97
CA SER A 169 -6.02 2.82 -3.06
C SER A 169 -5.64 2.41 -1.63
N LEU A 170 -5.08 3.37 -0.91
CA LEU A 170 -4.68 3.28 0.49
C LEU A 170 -5.47 4.32 1.26
N VAL A 171 -6.18 3.89 2.30
CA VAL A 171 -6.77 4.78 3.29
C VAL A 171 -6.03 4.59 4.62
N GLU A 172 -5.38 5.66 5.08
CA GLU A 172 -4.66 5.70 6.34
C GLU A 172 -5.61 5.90 7.55
N PRO A 173 -5.15 5.64 8.79
CA PRO A 173 -5.96 5.87 9.99
C PRO A 173 -6.42 7.33 10.16
N SER A 174 -5.68 8.26 9.58
CA SER A 174 -6.01 9.69 9.53
C SER A 174 -7.21 10.02 8.64
N GLY A 175 -7.63 9.08 7.78
CA GLY A 175 -8.59 9.29 6.71
C GLY A 175 -7.97 9.80 5.40
N ALA A 176 -6.66 10.01 5.36
CA ALA A 176 -5.97 10.35 4.12
C ALA A 176 -6.06 9.17 3.14
N GLU A 177 -6.46 9.47 1.90
CA GLU A 177 -6.52 8.51 0.80
C GLU A 177 -5.46 8.82 -0.26
N LEU A 178 -4.75 7.78 -0.70
CA LEU A 178 -3.84 7.79 -1.84
C LEU A 178 -4.27 6.72 -2.83
N THR A 179 -4.49 7.11 -4.08
CA THR A 179 -4.78 6.17 -5.18
C THR A 179 -3.63 6.12 -6.15
N PHE A 180 -3.27 4.92 -6.61
CA PHE A 180 -2.24 4.68 -7.61
C PHE A 180 -2.80 3.82 -8.74
N SER A 181 -2.77 4.33 -9.97
CA SER A 181 -3.18 3.60 -11.16
C SER A 181 -1.96 3.26 -12.01
N LEU A 182 -1.89 2.05 -12.55
CA LEU A 182 -0.85 1.59 -13.47
C LEU A 182 -1.39 1.61 -14.90
N TYR A 183 -0.58 2.08 -15.84
CA TYR A 183 -0.92 2.11 -17.26
C TYR A 183 0.32 1.97 -18.13
N ASP A 184 0.12 1.68 -19.41
CA ASP A 184 1.20 1.36 -20.37
C ASP A 184 2.14 0.28 -19.82
N VAL A 185 1.56 -0.79 -19.26
CA VAL A 185 2.31 -1.86 -18.58
C VAL A 185 2.82 -2.88 -19.60
N GLU A 186 4.13 -3.06 -19.63
CA GLU A 186 4.83 -4.11 -20.35
C GLU A 186 5.35 -5.16 -19.36
N LYS A 187 5.06 -6.43 -19.61
CA LYS A 187 5.49 -7.56 -18.76
C LYS A 187 6.65 -8.30 -19.41
N ASP A 188 7.37 -9.08 -18.60
CA ASP A 188 8.50 -9.92 -19.03
C ASP A 188 9.64 -9.11 -19.69
N VAL A 189 9.77 -7.85 -19.28
CA VAL A 189 10.80 -6.93 -19.74
C VAL A 189 12.13 -7.19 -19.03
N GLN A 190 13.23 -7.05 -19.75
CA GLN A 190 14.57 -7.12 -19.15
C GLN A 190 14.91 -5.78 -18.49
N ILE A 191 15.07 -5.79 -17.17
CA ILE A 191 15.38 -4.58 -16.39
C ILE A 191 16.85 -4.63 -15.94
N PRO A 192 17.68 -3.61 -16.23
CA PRO A 192 19.05 -3.59 -15.76
C PRO A 192 19.10 -3.57 -14.22
N ARG A 193 19.97 -4.40 -13.63
CA ARG A 193 20.11 -4.52 -12.17
C ARG A 193 20.35 -3.19 -11.44
N ALA A 194 20.98 -2.22 -12.11
CA ALA A 194 21.22 -0.88 -11.57
C ALA A 194 19.92 -0.14 -11.17
N PHE A 195 18.77 -0.47 -11.79
CA PHE A 195 17.47 0.11 -11.45
C PHE A 195 17.01 -0.30 -10.04
N PHE A 196 17.50 -1.42 -9.52
CA PHE A 196 17.20 -1.91 -8.18
C PHE A 196 18.39 -1.73 -7.25
N SER A 197 19.03 -0.56 -7.34
CA SER A 197 20.14 -0.17 -6.47
C SER A 197 20.00 1.28 -6.02
N ILE A 198 20.62 1.57 -4.87
CA ILE A 198 20.85 2.94 -4.39
C ILE A 198 22.27 3.31 -4.83
N PRO A 199 22.47 4.41 -5.57
CA PRO A 199 23.81 4.82 -5.98
C PRO A 199 24.70 5.09 -4.75
N ALA A 200 25.96 4.64 -4.81
CA ALA A 200 26.91 4.79 -3.70
C ALA A 200 27.25 6.26 -3.36
N THR A 201 26.91 7.21 -4.23
CA THR A 201 27.06 8.64 -3.98
C THR A 201 25.99 9.19 -3.04
N TYR A 202 24.87 8.49 -2.87
CA TYR A 202 23.76 8.99 -2.08
C TYR A 202 24.04 8.86 -0.58
N LYS A 203 23.63 9.87 0.19
CA LYS A 203 23.81 9.95 1.63
C LYS A 203 22.53 9.56 2.38
N GLY A 204 22.67 8.68 3.37
CA GLY A 204 21.58 8.35 4.30
C GLY A 204 21.23 9.56 5.16
N VAL A 205 19.93 9.86 5.28
CA VAL A 205 19.38 10.90 6.16
C VAL A 205 18.32 10.32 7.09
N ASP A 206 18.13 10.95 8.25
CA ASP A 206 17.09 10.57 9.19
C ASP A 206 15.74 11.15 8.74
N PRO A 207 14.67 10.34 8.61
CA PRO A 207 13.35 10.83 8.20
C PRO A 207 12.78 11.93 9.12
N SER A 208 13.21 12.02 10.38
CA SER A 208 12.78 13.05 11.34
C SER A 208 13.42 14.42 11.12
N THR A 209 14.43 14.52 10.26
CA THR A 209 15.21 15.76 10.03
C THR A 209 14.78 16.55 8.79
N ARG A 210 13.61 16.23 8.22
CA ARG A 210 13.07 16.82 7.00
C ARG A 210 12.14 18.00 7.25
#